data_AF-A0A7Y8CVA5-F1
#
_entry.id   AF-A0A7Y8CVA5-F1
#
_cell.length_a   1.000
_cell.length_b   1.000
_cell.length_c   1.000
_cell.angle_alpha   90.00
_cell.angle_beta   90.00
_cell.angle_gamma   90.00
#
_symmetry.space_group_name_H-M   'P 1'
#
loop_
_entity.id
_entity.type
_entity.pdbx_description
1 polymer ?
#
loop_
_entity_poly.entity_id
_entity_poly.type
_entity_poly.pdbx_seq_one_letter_code
_entity_poly.pdbx_strand_id
1 'polypeptide(L)'
;MNSNYPSRTADKFVVRLPDGLRDSIPGAADYLDTSMNTVFVQAVRQYLDSQKRQQLLLDALAHYRPASPVVEGLQRDLTQRDERIDQLEVLLHRWADLLGVSAPDLRDETLAALKPTESGTGEHICPGCGTKGWTANCDQCVPY
;
A
#
# COMPACT_ATOMS: atom_id res chain seq x y z
N MET A 1 0.70 -40.44 -9.48
CA MET A 1 1.45 -41.54 -10.12
C MET A 1 2.88 -41.52 -9.58
N ASN A 2 3.22 -42.42 -8.65
CA ASN A 2 4.60 -42.57 -8.19
C ASN A 2 5.36 -43.40 -9.23
N SER A 3 5.96 -42.76 -10.23
CA SER A 3 6.90 -43.45 -11.10
C SER A 3 8.16 -43.75 -10.28
N ASN A 4 8.32 -45.00 -9.89
CA ASN A 4 9.52 -45.48 -9.23
C ASN A 4 10.64 -45.45 -10.30
N TYR A 5 11.31 -44.31 -10.43
CA TYR A 5 12.33 -44.07 -11.46
C TYR A 5 13.67 -44.56 -10.89
N PRO A 6 14.20 -45.71 -11.34
CA PRO A 6 15.41 -46.26 -10.75
C PRO A 6 16.60 -45.33 -11.04
N SER A 7 17.46 -45.12 -10.04
CA SER A 7 18.65 -44.25 -10.17
C SER A 7 19.59 -44.64 -11.33
N ARG A 8 19.47 -45.87 -11.85
CA ARG A 8 20.25 -46.38 -13.00
C ARG A 8 19.76 -45.86 -14.36
N THR A 9 18.51 -45.43 -14.46
CA THR A 9 17.93 -44.84 -15.68
C THR A 9 17.84 -43.31 -15.59
N ALA A 10 18.31 -42.71 -14.50
CA ALA A 10 18.33 -41.27 -14.31
C ALA A 10 19.47 -40.63 -15.10
N ASP A 11 19.20 -39.46 -15.68
CA ASP A 11 20.20 -38.70 -16.43
C ASP A 11 21.35 -38.25 -15.50
N LYS A 12 22.58 -38.50 -15.94
CA LYS A 12 23.79 -38.12 -15.19
C LYS A 12 24.36 -36.83 -15.77
N PHE A 13 24.45 -35.81 -14.94
CA PHE A 13 25.08 -34.53 -15.29
C PHE A 13 26.34 -34.32 -14.43
N VAL A 14 27.45 -33.93 -15.06
CA VAL A 14 28.72 -33.64 -14.35
C VAL A 14 28.86 -32.12 -14.22
N VAL A 15 28.83 -31.62 -12.99
CA VAL A 15 28.96 -30.20 -12.68
C VAL A 15 30.37 -29.91 -12.18
N ARG A 16 31.01 -28.87 -12.73
CA ARG A 16 32.23 -28.30 -12.15
C ARG A 16 31.82 -27.18 -11.20
N LEU A 17 32.09 -27.38 -9.92
CA LEU A 17 31.82 -26.38 -8.89
C LEU A 17 33.06 -25.51 -8.69
N PRO A 18 32.90 -24.22 -8.39
CA PRO A 18 34.00 -23.36 -7.96
C PRO A 18 34.61 -23.87 -6.65
N ASP A 19 35.86 -23.48 -6.41
CA ASP A 19 36.60 -23.88 -5.22
C ASP A 19 35.84 -23.52 -3.93
N GLY A 20 35.85 -24.44 -2.96
CA GLY A 20 35.14 -24.33 -1.69
C GLY A 20 33.63 -24.60 -1.74
N LEU A 21 32.95 -24.46 -2.88
CA LEU A 21 31.51 -24.75 -2.96
C LEU A 21 31.21 -26.24 -2.87
N ARG A 22 32.10 -27.09 -3.40
CA ARG A 22 31.95 -28.54 -3.24
C ARG A 22 32.05 -28.97 -1.78
N ASP A 23 32.86 -28.28 -0.98
CA ASP A 23 33.15 -28.66 0.41
C ASP A 23 32.03 -28.29 1.37
N SER A 24 31.15 -27.35 1.00
CA SER A 24 29.98 -26.97 1.81
C SER A 24 28.77 -27.91 1.63
N ILE A 25 28.68 -28.61 0.50
CA ILE A 25 27.55 -29.51 0.19
C ILE A 25 27.49 -30.74 1.11
N PRO A 26 28.60 -31.42 1.47
CA PRO A 26 28.59 -32.53 2.41
C PRO A 26 28.00 -32.14 3.78
N GLY A 27 28.42 -31.01 4.35
CA GLY A 27 27.90 -30.56 5.65
C GLY A 27 26.39 -30.28 5.61
N ALA A 28 25.87 -29.75 4.50
CA ALA A 28 24.44 -29.58 4.32
C ALA A 28 23.69 -30.92 4.15
N ALA A 29 24.32 -31.89 3.47
CA ALA A 29 23.75 -33.22 3.29
C ALA A 29 23.67 -33.99 4.61
N ASP A 30 24.74 -33.93 5.42
CA ASP A 30 24.82 -34.52 6.75
C ASP A 30 23.80 -33.88 7.71
N TYR A 31 23.69 -32.54 7.70
CA TYR A 31 22.72 -31.83 8.54
C TYR A 31 21.25 -32.19 8.21
N LEU A 32 20.95 -32.47 6.94
CA LEU A 32 19.60 -32.79 6.47
C LEU A 32 19.33 -34.30 6.38
N ASP A 33 20.25 -35.15 6.88
CA ASP A 33 20.19 -36.62 6.79
C ASP A 33 19.84 -37.11 5.38
N THR A 34 20.49 -36.55 4.37
CA THR A 34 20.17 -36.80 2.97
C THR A 34 21.40 -36.95 2.09
N SER A 35 21.22 -37.36 0.83
CA SER A 35 22.34 -37.46 -0.11
C SER A 35 22.69 -36.09 -0.71
N MET A 36 23.97 -35.88 -1.04
CA MET A 36 24.42 -34.67 -1.74
C MET A 36 23.62 -34.40 -3.03
N ASN A 37 23.21 -35.46 -3.74
CA ASN A 37 22.36 -35.33 -4.92
C ASN A 37 20.99 -34.74 -4.58
N THR A 38 20.41 -35.13 -3.44
CA THR A 38 19.12 -34.59 -2.98
C THR A 38 19.26 -33.12 -2.63
N VAL A 39 20.32 -32.72 -1.92
CA VAL A 39 20.61 -31.30 -1.63
C VAL A 39 20.72 -30.50 -2.92
N PHE A 40 21.46 -31.01 -3.92
CA PHE A 40 21.63 -30.34 -5.20
C PHE A 40 20.31 -30.17 -5.96
N VAL A 41 19.51 -31.24 -6.05
CA VAL A 41 18.19 -31.22 -6.71
C VAL A 41 17.23 -30.26 -5.99
N GLN A 42 17.22 -30.24 -4.66
CA GLN A 42 16.40 -29.31 -3.89
C GLN A 42 16.82 -27.87 -4.11
N ALA A 43 18.12 -27.58 -4.07
CA ALA A 43 18.64 -26.24 -4.33
C ALA A 43 18.27 -25.73 -5.73
N VAL A 44 18.41 -26.57 -6.76
CA VAL A 44 18.03 -26.22 -8.14
C VAL A 44 16.53 -25.96 -8.25
N ARG A 45 15.68 -26.81 -7.66
CA ARG A 45 14.22 -26.60 -7.64
C ARG A 45 13.86 -25.29 -6.95
N GLN A 46 14.42 -25.05 -5.77
CA GLN A 46 14.18 -23.83 -5.01
C GLN A 46 14.62 -22.57 -5.79
N TYR A 47 15.75 -22.65 -6.49
CA TYR A 47 16.22 -21.55 -7.35
C TYR A 47 15.23 -21.28 -8.47
N LEU A 48 14.84 -22.31 -9.23
CA LEU A 48 13.90 -22.16 -10.35
C LEU A 48 12.53 -21.64 -9.88
N ASP A 49 12.02 -22.13 -8.75
CA ASP A 49 10.74 -21.67 -8.20
C ASP A 49 10.82 -20.23 -7.70
N SER A 50 11.96 -19.83 -7.11
CA SER A 50 12.20 -18.45 -6.69
C SER A 50 12.28 -17.50 -7.89
N GLN A 51 12.94 -17.90 -8.98
CA GLN A 51 12.97 -17.12 -10.23
C GLN A 51 11.56 -16.94 -10.81
N LYS A 52 10.75 -18.01 -10.85
CA LYS A 52 9.34 -17.91 -11.28
C LYS A 52 8.53 -16.96 -10.40
N ARG A 53 8.69 -17.04 -9.08
CA ARG A 53 7.99 -16.15 -8.14
C ARG A 53 8.42 -14.69 -8.33
N GLN A 54 9.71 -14.44 -8.52
CA GLN A 54 10.21 -13.09 -8.81
C GLN A 54 9.61 -12.56 -10.12
N GLN A 55 9.56 -13.38 -11.16
CA GLN A 55 8.95 -12.99 -12.43
C GLN A 55 7.45 -12.66 -12.25
N LEU A 56 6.71 -13.46 -11.48
CA LEU A 56 5.31 -13.19 -11.18
C LEU A 56 5.12 -11.89 -10.40
N LEU A 57 6.01 -11.57 -9.46
CA LEU A 57 5.97 -10.32 -8.71
C LEU A 57 6.27 -9.12 -9.61
N LEU A 58 7.27 -9.23 -10.49
CA LEU A 58 7.59 -8.18 -11.46
C LEU A 58 6.44 -7.97 -12.45
N ASP A 59 5.82 -9.06 -12.90
CA ASP A 59 4.66 -9.02 -13.78
C ASP A 59 3.45 -8.38 -13.09
N ALA A 60 3.18 -8.76 -11.83
CA ALA A 60 2.15 -8.15 -11.02
C ALA A 60 2.41 -6.66 -10.79
N LEU A 61 3.67 -6.24 -10.59
CA LEU A 61 4.04 -4.83 -10.46
C LEU A 61 3.92 -4.06 -11.77
N ALA A 62 4.25 -4.68 -12.90
CA ALA A 62 4.11 -4.07 -14.22
C ALA A 62 2.62 -3.88 -14.60
N HIS A 63 1.76 -4.82 -14.19
CA HIS A 63 0.32 -4.75 -14.38
C HIS A 63 -0.40 -3.98 -13.27
N TYR A 64 0.26 -3.77 -12.13
CA TYR A 64 -0.21 -2.88 -11.09
C TYR A 64 -0.18 -1.47 -11.68
N ARG A 65 -1.38 -0.94 -11.97
CA ARG A 65 -1.59 0.42 -12.42
C ARG A 65 -1.92 1.28 -11.19
N PRO A 66 -0.96 2.00 -10.59
CA PRO A 66 -1.26 2.93 -9.52
C PRO A 66 -1.86 4.19 -10.13
N ALA A 67 -3.17 4.17 -10.32
CA ALA A 67 -4.05 5.32 -10.27
C ALA A 67 -5.44 4.86 -10.71
N SER A 68 -6.32 4.67 -9.72
CA SER A 68 -7.74 4.64 -10.04
C SER A 68 -8.10 6.00 -10.65
N PRO A 69 -8.83 6.04 -11.77
CA PRO A 69 -9.29 7.31 -12.34
C PRO A 69 -10.12 8.12 -11.33
N VAL A 70 -10.71 7.45 -10.34
CA VAL A 70 -11.39 8.07 -9.20
C VAL A 70 -10.41 8.80 -8.28
N VAL A 71 -9.26 8.18 -7.97
CA VAL A 71 -8.23 8.79 -7.10
C VAL A 71 -7.59 9.99 -7.79
N GLU A 72 -7.28 9.91 -9.09
CA GLU A 72 -6.80 11.05 -9.87
C GLU A 72 -7.84 12.17 -10.00
N GLY A 73 -9.13 11.81 -10.11
CA GLY A 73 -10.23 12.76 -10.07
C GLY A 73 -10.29 13.50 -8.74
N LEU A 74 -10.27 12.75 -7.63
CA LEU A 74 -10.29 13.32 -6.28
C LEU A 74 -9.07 14.22 -6.01
N GLN A 75 -7.88 13.79 -6.44
CA GLN A 75 -6.66 14.60 -6.30
C GLN A 75 -6.82 15.95 -7.00
N ARG A 76 -7.31 15.95 -8.25
CA ARG A 76 -7.57 17.19 -9.01
C ARG A 76 -8.61 18.08 -8.34
N ASP A 77 -9.70 17.48 -7.85
CA ASP A 77 -10.76 18.23 -7.16
C ASP A 77 -10.25 18.88 -5.87
N LEU A 78 -9.41 18.17 -5.10
CA LEU A 78 -8.80 18.72 -3.89
C LEU A 78 -7.85 19.87 -4.20
N THR A 79 -6.97 19.72 -5.20
CA THR A 79 -6.08 20.80 -5.64
C THR A 79 -6.86 22.03 -6.10
N GLN A 80 -7.92 21.84 -6.89
CA GLN A 80 -8.75 22.96 -7.36
C GLN A 80 -9.46 23.67 -6.20
N ARG A 81 -9.88 22.94 -5.16
CA ARG A 81 -10.49 23.53 -3.97
C ARG A 81 -9.47 24.34 -3.16
N ASP A 82 -8.26 23.83 -3.02
CA ASP A 82 -7.17 24.50 -2.31
C ASP A 82 -6.83 25.85 -2.95
N GLU A 83 -6.65 25.86 -4.28
CA GLU A 83 -6.42 27.10 -5.05
C GLU A 83 -7.54 28.13 -4.86
N ARG A 84 -8.80 27.67 -4.77
CA ARG A 84 -9.95 28.55 -4.51
C ARG A 84 -9.94 29.11 -3.09
N ILE A 85 -9.52 28.31 -2.10
CA ILE A 85 -9.40 28.76 -0.71
C ILE A 85 -8.31 29.82 -0.63
N ASP A 86 -7.14 29.60 -1.23
CA ASP A 86 -6.05 30.58 -1.28
C ASP A 86 -6.51 31.91 -1.90
N GLN A 87 -7.24 31.85 -3.02
CA GLN A 87 -7.80 33.05 -3.66
C GLN A 87 -8.79 33.79 -2.74
N LEU A 88 -9.64 33.05 -2.02
CA LEU A 88 -10.58 33.62 -1.07
C LEU A 88 -9.86 34.26 0.12
N GLU A 89 -8.81 33.64 0.64
CA GLU A 89 -8.01 34.20 1.73
C GLU A 89 -7.34 35.52 1.31
N VAL A 90 -6.79 35.59 0.10
CA VAL A 90 -6.22 36.84 -0.44
C VAL A 90 -7.28 37.93 -0.56
N LEU A 91 -8.47 37.59 -1.05
CA LEU A 91 -9.57 38.54 -1.13
C LEU A 91 -10.01 39.00 0.26
N LEU A 92 -10.18 38.09 1.21
CA LEU A 92 -10.56 38.40 2.59
C LEU A 92 -9.59 39.40 3.23
N HIS A 93 -8.27 39.18 3.08
CA HIS A 93 -7.26 40.13 3.59
C HIS A 93 -7.41 41.50 2.93
N ARG A 94 -7.60 41.55 1.62
CA ARG A 94 -7.80 42.82 0.90
C ARG A 94 -9.06 43.56 1.35
N TRP A 95 -10.15 42.85 1.59
CA TRP A 95 -11.40 43.44 2.09
C TRP A 95 -11.27 43.90 3.54
N ALA A 96 -10.55 43.14 4.38
CA ALA A 96 -10.24 43.50 5.75
C ALA A 96 -9.46 44.83 5.81
N ASP A 97 -8.42 44.97 4.97
CA ASP A 97 -7.64 46.21 4.83
C ASP A 97 -8.51 47.40 4.41
N LEU A 98 -9.41 47.20 3.43
CA LEU A 98 -10.31 48.25 2.94
C LEU A 98 -11.33 48.69 3.98
N LEU A 99 -11.83 47.76 4.80
CA LEU A 99 -12.83 48.02 5.84
C LEU A 99 -12.20 48.46 7.17
N GLY A 100 -10.88 48.39 7.30
CA GLY A 100 -10.16 48.69 8.56
C GLY A 100 -10.49 47.69 9.67
N VAL A 101 -10.84 46.45 9.31
CA VAL A 101 -11.19 45.36 10.23
C VAL A 101 -10.11 44.29 10.16
N SER A 102 -9.93 43.53 11.24
CA SER A 102 -8.98 42.42 11.29
C SER A 102 -9.45 41.25 10.40
N ALA A 103 -8.58 40.77 9.50
CA ALA A 103 -8.84 39.61 8.65
C ALA A 103 -9.20 38.32 9.42
N PRO A 104 -8.52 37.96 10.53
CA PRO A 104 -8.92 36.80 11.33
C PRO A 104 -10.33 36.93 11.93
N ASP A 105 -10.74 38.14 12.36
CA ASP A 105 -12.09 38.34 12.92
C ASP A 105 -13.18 38.11 11.87
N LEU A 106 -12.97 38.62 10.65
CA LEU A 106 -13.87 38.40 9.52
C LEU A 106 -13.92 36.92 9.08
N ARG A 107 -12.79 36.24 9.11
CA ARG A 107 -12.68 34.81 8.79
C ARG A 107 -13.46 33.96 9.79
N ASP A 108 -13.31 34.23 11.08
CA ASP A 108 -14.00 33.46 12.13
C ASP A 108 -15.51 33.70 12.10
N GLU A 109 -15.94 34.94 11.79
CA GLU A 109 -17.36 35.29 11.62
C GLU A 109 -17.96 34.61 10.37
N THR A 110 -17.26 34.61 9.24
CA THR A 110 -17.70 33.87 8.05
C THR A 110 -17.72 32.37 8.27
N LEU A 111 -16.73 31.78 8.94
CA LEU A 111 -16.73 30.37 9.31
C LEU A 111 -17.89 30.04 10.25
N ALA A 112 -18.19 30.90 11.23
CA ALA A 112 -19.33 30.73 12.12
C ALA A 112 -20.66 30.76 11.35
N ALA A 113 -20.80 31.63 10.35
CA ALA A 113 -21.98 31.73 9.49
C ALA A 113 -22.11 30.58 8.48
N LEU A 114 -20.98 29.99 8.05
CA LEU A 114 -20.92 28.88 7.09
C LEU A 114 -20.99 27.50 7.75
N LYS A 115 -20.95 27.41 9.09
CA LYS A 115 -21.21 26.15 9.79
C LYS A 115 -22.60 25.65 9.36
N PRO A 116 -22.69 24.45 8.75
CA PRO A 116 -23.98 23.93 8.32
C PRO A 116 -24.92 23.85 9.53
N THR A 117 -26.14 24.36 9.36
CA THR A 117 -27.16 24.44 10.42
C THR A 117 -27.76 23.07 10.77
N GLU A 118 -27.25 21.99 10.17
CA GLU A 118 -27.77 20.64 10.34
C GLU A 118 -26.95 19.90 11.38
N SER A 119 -27.35 20.07 12.65
CA SER A 119 -27.23 18.97 13.58
C SER A 119 -28.01 17.79 12.98
N GLY A 120 -27.31 16.71 12.66
CA GLY A 120 -27.97 15.47 12.28
C GLY A 120 -29.01 15.15 13.35
N THR A 121 -30.28 15.13 12.96
CA THR A 121 -31.35 14.64 13.84
C THR A 121 -30.90 13.28 14.40
N GLY A 122 -31.18 13.01 15.67
CA GLY A 122 -30.57 11.94 16.49
C GLY A 122 -30.78 10.48 16.04
N GLU A 123 -31.14 10.27 14.77
CA GLU A 123 -31.48 8.99 14.16
C GLU A 123 -30.38 8.45 13.22
N HIS A 124 -29.40 9.27 12.83
CA HIS A 124 -28.30 8.83 11.95
C HIS A 124 -27.26 7.97 12.70
N ILE A 125 -27.00 6.77 12.15
CA ILE A 125 -26.04 5.78 12.68
C ILE A 125 -24.73 5.86 11.86
N CYS A 126 -23.59 5.98 12.52
CA CYS A 126 -22.28 5.97 11.87
C CYS A 126 -22.00 4.62 11.19
N PRO A 127 -21.65 4.56 9.89
CA PRO A 127 -21.38 3.31 9.19
C PRO A 127 -20.07 2.63 9.62
N GLY A 128 -19.16 3.35 10.30
CA GLY A 128 -17.90 2.80 10.81
C GLY A 128 -18.03 2.12 12.17
N CYS A 129 -18.64 2.80 13.16
CA CYS A 129 -18.70 2.34 14.55
C CYS A 129 -20.12 2.15 15.13
N GLY A 130 -21.17 2.48 14.38
CA GLY A 130 -22.56 2.24 14.79
C GLY A 130 -23.12 3.20 15.85
N THR A 131 -22.41 4.27 16.19
CA THR A 131 -22.89 5.28 17.15
C THR A 131 -23.96 6.20 16.55
N LYS A 132 -24.93 6.62 17.39
CA LYS A 132 -26.02 7.54 17.00
C LYS A 132 -25.58 9.00 17.14
N GLY A 133 -25.98 9.85 16.21
CA GLY A 133 -25.78 11.32 16.27
C GLY A 133 -24.70 11.86 15.33
N TRP A 134 -24.78 11.51 14.04
CA TRP A 134 -23.77 11.92 13.06
C TRP A 134 -23.81 13.42 12.73
N THR A 135 -22.68 14.10 12.92
CA THR A 135 -22.36 15.40 12.29
C THR A 135 -21.01 15.28 11.59
N ALA A 136 -21.00 14.74 10.36
CA ALA A 136 -19.87 14.65 9.42
C ALA A 136 -18.58 13.91 9.89
N ASN A 137 -18.14 14.06 11.14
CA ASN A 137 -16.99 13.40 11.77
C ASN A 137 -17.48 12.70 13.05
N CYS A 138 -17.34 11.38 13.14
CA CYS A 138 -17.59 10.67 14.39
C CYS A 138 -16.33 10.77 15.27
N ASP A 139 -16.47 11.27 16.50
CA ASP A 139 -15.39 11.44 17.48
C ASP A 139 -14.64 10.12 17.78
N GLN A 140 -15.26 8.97 17.52
CA GLN A 140 -14.65 7.64 17.67
C GLN A 140 -13.91 7.16 16.40
N CYS A 141 -14.22 7.73 15.23
CA CYS A 141 -13.65 7.33 13.94
C CYS A 141 -12.57 8.30 13.42
N VAL A 142 -12.48 9.51 13.97
CA VAL A 142 -11.40 10.46 13.67
C VAL A 142 -10.38 10.38 14.80
N PRO A 143 -9.24 9.71 14.63
CA PRO A 143 -8.17 9.74 15.61
C PRO A 143 -7.55 11.15 15.58
N TYR A 144 -7.44 11.78 16.75
CA TYR A 144 -6.49 12.88 16.96
C TYR A 144 -5.06 12.38 16.78
#